data_AF-A5ZMF2-F1
#
_entry.id   AF-A5ZMF2-F1
#
_cell.length_a   1.000
_cell.length_b   1.000
_cell.length_c   1.000
_cell.angle_alpha   90.00
_cell.angle_beta   90.00
_cell.angle_gamma   90.00
#
_symmetry.space_group_name_H-M   'P 1'
#
loop_
_entity.id
_entity.type
_entity.pdbx_description
1 polymer ?
#
loop_
_entity_poly.entity_id
_entity_poly.type
_entity_poly.pdbx_seq_one_letter_code
_entity_poly.pdbx_strand_id
1 'polypeptide(L)' 'MRNKAYKSHILTKKSQKRKRNLRKATVVDSTNLKNIKKALPYL' A
#
# COMPACT_ATOMS: atom_id res chain seq x y z
N MET A 1 -3.68 4.31 7.15
CA MET A 1 -2.75 3.21 6.78
C MET A 1 -3.13 2.66 5.41
N ARG A 2 -2.17 2.13 4.63
CA ARG A 2 -2.40 1.57 3.28
C ARG A 2 -1.64 0.25 3.08
N ASN A 3 -2.21 -0.67 2.29
CA ASN A 3 -1.51 -1.87 1.83
C ASN A 3 -0.54 -1.57 0.68
N LYS A 4 0.55 -2.32 0.60
CA LYS A 4 1.54 -2.19 -0.50
C LYS A 4 1.03 -2.86 -1.78
N ALA A 5 1.33 -2.24 -2.91
CA ALA A 5 1.04 -2.81 -4.24
C ALA A 5 1.88 -4.07 -4.52
N TYR A 6 1.52 -4.81 -5.58
CA TYR A 6 2.23 -5.98 -6.10
C TYR A 6 2.13 -7.28 -5.27
N LYS A 7 1.20 -7.37 -4.32
CA LYS A 7 0.89 -8.63 -3.60
C LYS A 7 -0.30 -9.42 -4.18
N SER A 8 -0.90 -8.97 -5.29
CA SER A 8 -2.13 -9.58 -5.81
C SER A 8 -1.91 -10.76 -6.77
N HIS A 9 -0.92 -10.69 -7.68
CA HIS A 9 -0.68 -11.75 -8.68
C HIS A 9 0.81 -11.92 -9.00
N ILE A 10 1.17 -13.08 -9.55
CA ILE A 10 2.54 -13.48 -9.89
C ILE A 10 3.47 -13.41 -8.67
N LEU A 11 3.11 -14.14 -7.62
CA LEU A 11 3.87 -14.23 -6.36
C LEU A 11 4.93 -15.33 -6.39
N THR A 12 4.78 -16.29 -7.28
CA THR A 12 5.68 -17.44 -7.45
C THR A 12 7.08 -16.97 -7.86
N LYS A 13 7.19 -16.06 -8.84
CA LYS A 13 8.48 -15.49 -9.29
C LYS A 13 9.11 -14.45 -8.35
N LYS A 14 8.41 -14.00 -7.31
CA LYS A 14 8.91 -12.98 -6.37
C LYS A 14 9.69 -13.66 -5.24
N SER A 15 10.86 -13.12 -4.90
CA SER A 15 11.65 -13.63 -3.77
C SER A 15 10.85 -13.58 -2.46
N GLN A 16 11.16 -14.52 -1.55
CA GLN A 16 10.50 -14.60 -0.23
C GLN A 16 10.68 -13.31 0.59
N LYS A 17 11.87 -12.68 0.53
CA LYS A 17 12.16 -11.39 1.16
C LYS A 17 11.23 -10.29 0.65
N ARG A 18 11.04 -10.19 -0.66
CA ARG A 18 10.11 -9.23 -1.27
C ARG A 18 8.67 -9.50 -0.83
N LYS A 19 8.23 -10.75 -0.86
CA LYS A 19 6.88 -11.14 -0.39
C LYS A 19 6.64 -10.75 1.07
N ARG A 20 7.61 -10.95 1.96
CA ARG A 20 7.51 -10.56 3.39
C ARG A 20 7.39 -9.04 3.55
N ASN A 21 8.20 -8.28 2.82
CA ASN A 21 8.15 -6.80 2.88
C ASN A 21 6.83 -6.22 2.37
N LEU A 22 6.18 -6.89 1.42
CA LEU A 22 4.87 -6.53 0.88
C LEU A 22 3.70 -6.86 1.84
N ARG A 23 3.90 -7.64 2.92
CA ARG A 23 2.85 -7.94 3.90
C ARG A 23 2.58 -6.79 4.87
N LYS A 24 3.56 -5.92 5.10
CA LYS A 24 3.46 -4.84 6.09
C LYS A 24 2.73 -3.64 5.52
N ALA A 25 1.74 -3.14 6.24
CA ALA A 25 1.07 -1.88 5.93
C ALA A 25 2.06 -0.71 6.03
N THR A 26 1.79 0.35 5.28
CA THR A 26 2.56 1.62 5.36
C THR A 26 1.64 2.79 5.64
N VAL A 27 2.23 3.88 6.08
CA VAL A 27 1.53 5.18 6.13
C VAL A 27 1.39 5.72 4.70
N VAL A 28 0.34 6.51 4.47
CA VAL A 28 0.15 7.22 3.20
C VAL A 28 1.13 8.38 3.15
N ASP A 29 1.71 8.62 1.98
CA ASP A 29 2.61 9.74 1.75
C ASP A 29 1.89 11.10 1.95
N SER A 30 2.61 12.09 2.50
CA SER A 30 2.05 13.39 2.87
C SER A 30 1.46 14.14 1.67
N THR A 31 2.02 13.97 0.48
CA THR A 31 1.54 14.62 -0.75
C THR A 31 0.13 14.16 -1.13
N ASN A 32 -0.21 12.90 -0.85
CA ASN A 32 -1.48 12.29 -1.23
C ASN A 32 -2.60 12.53 -0.20
N LEU A 33 -2.26 12.95 1.03
CA LEU A 33 -3.25 13.16 2.10
C LEU A 33 -4.28 14.22 1.73
N LYS A 34 -3.88 15.31 1.06
CA LYS A 34 -4.80 16.39 0.65
C LYS A 34 -5.88 15.88 -0.31
N ASN A 35 -5.51 15.00 -1.24
CA ASN A 35 -6.44 14.42 -2.20
C ASN A 35 -7.37 13.40 -1.54
N ILE A 36 -6.86 12.59 -0.61
CA ILE A 36 -7.67 11.63 0.15
C ILE A 36 -8.69 12.34 1.04
N LYS A 37 -8.29 13.41 1.74
CA LYS A 37 -9.21 14.21 2.58
C LYS A 37 -10.35 14.85 1.78
N LYS A 38 -10.09 15.26 0.54
CA LYS A 38 -11.13 15.77 -0.36
C LYS A 38 -12.08 14.66 -0.83
N ALA A 39 -11.55 13.48 -1.11
CA ALA A 39 -12.31 12.34 -1.62
C ALA A 39 -13.14 11.63 -0.54
N LEU A 40 -12.73 11.75 0.73
CA LEU A 40 -13.40 11.15 1.88
C LEU A 40 -13.80 12.27 2.88
N PRO A 41 -14.88 13.03 2.60
CA PRO A 41 -15.24 14.22 3.37
C PRO A 41 -15.78 13.94 4.77
N TYR A 42 -16.18 12.70 5.06
CA TYR A 42 -16.79 12.28 6.33
C TYR A 42 -15.91 11.32 7.13
N LEU A 43 -14.59 11.44 6.97
CA LEU A 43 -13.61 10.57 7.61
C LEU A 43 -12.67 11.34 8.53
#